data_AF-A0AAJ5QI65-F1
#
_entry.id   AF-A0AAJ5QI65-F1
#
_cell.length_a   1.000
_cell.length_b   1.000
_cell.length_c   1.000
_cell.angle_alpha   90.00
_cell.angle_beta   90.00
_cell.angle_gamma   90.00
#
_symmetry.space_group_name_H-M   'P 1'
#
loop_
_entity.id
_entity.type
_entity.pdbx_description
1 polymer ?
#
loop_
_entity_poly.entity_id
_entity_poly.type
_entity_poly.pdbx_seq_one_letter_code
_entity_poly.pdbx_strand_id
1 'polypeptide(L)' 'MVMKIRCTACGSAKFTFTDDPSAEPALHGARCASCNKRLTAQDLLPNTPIDPITRCLVSQMKKKDTSKGT' A
#
# COMPACT_ATOMS: atom_id res chain seq x y z
N MET A 1 -13.74 2.43 -9.32
CA MET A 1 -13.54 2.07 -7.89
C MET A 1 -12.39 2.89 -7.36
N VAL A 2 -12.60 3.72 -6.33
CA VAL A 2 -11.52 4.41 -5.60
C VAL A 2 -11.24 3.58 -4.34
N MET A 3 -10.07 2.96 -4.27
CA MET A 3 -9.64 2.21 -3.08
C MET A 3 -9.48 3.20 -1.92
N LYS A 4 -10.24 3.03 -0.84
CA LYS A 4 -10.05 3.80 0.40
C LYS A 4 -9.05 3.04 1.29
N ILE A 5 -7.97 3.71 1.68
CA ILE A 5 -6.96 3.19 2.62
C ILE A 5 -7.68 2.77 3.91
N ARG A 6 -7.36 1.57 4.42
CA ARG A 6 -7.92 1.03 5.66
C ARG A 6 -6.81 0.42 6.50
N CYS A 7 -6.89 0.60 7.80
CA CYS A 7 -5.98 -0.03 8.73
C CYS A 7 -6.16 -1.56 8.67
N THR A 8 -5.12 -2.31 8.37
CA THR A 8 -5.16 -3.77 8.28
C THR A 8 -5.38 -4.43 9.64
N ALA A 9 -5.08 -3.74 10.75
CA ALA A 9 -5.29 -4.28 12.09
C ALA A 9 -6.73 -4.14 12.60
N CYS A 10 -7.40 -3.01 12.32
CA CYS A 10 -8.73 -2.71 12.89
C CYS A 10 -9.79 -2.30 11.87
N GLY A 11 -9.46 -2.24 10.58
CA GLY A 11 -10.39 -1.87 9.49
C GLY A 11 -10.76 -0.39 9.41
N SER A 12 -10.30 0.44 10.36
CA SER A 12 -10.59 1.87 10.40
C SER A 12 -10.03 2.60 9.18
N ALA A 13 -10.83 3.51 8.62
CA ALA A 13 -10.42 4.40 7.54
C ALA A 13 -9.90 5.76 8.05
N LYS A 14 -9.83 5.95 9.38
CA LYS A 14 -9.39 7.20 10.00
C LYS A 14 -7.92 7.11 10.35
N PHE A 15 -7.13 8.07 9.86
CA PHE A 15 -5.71 8.21 10.16
C PHE A 15 -5.42 9.63 10.62
N THR A 16 -4.53 9.76 11.59
CA THR A 16 -3.96 11.01 12.09
C THR A 16 -2.54 11.12 11.57
N PHE A 17 -2.22 12.24 10.92
CA PHE A 17 -0.85 12.53 10.51
C PHE A 17 -0.06 12.91 11.76
N THR A 18 1.06 12.23 11.99
CA THR A 18 1.96 12.52 13.11
C THR A 18 3.19 13.21 12.55
N ASP A 19 3.20 14.53 12.60
CA ASP A 19 4.41 15.35 12.52
C ASP A 19 5.05 15.35 13.92
N ASP A 20 5.69 14.24 14.29
CA ASP A 20 6.40 14.18 15.56
C ASP A 20 7.90 14.38 15.30
N PRO A 21 8.44 15.61 15.47
CA PRO A 21 9.85 15.90 15.23
C PRO A 21 10.77 15.22 16.25
N SER A 22 10.23 14.61 17.31
CA SER A 22 10.99 13.94 18.36
C SER A 22 11.01 12.41 18.23
N ALA A 23 10.17 11.84 17.37
CA ALA A 23 10.03 10.40 17.20
C ALA A 23 10.83 9.89 16.00
N GLU A 24 12.14 9.76 16.18
CA GLU A 24 13.10 9.26 15.18
C GLU A 24 13.17 10.14 13.91
N PRO A 25 14.33 10.73 13.57
CA PRO A 25 14.47 11.69 12.45
C PRO A 25 14.16 11.13 11.05
N ALA A 26 13.73 9.87 10.94
CA ALA A 26 13.42 9.17 9.70
C ALA A 26 11.93 8.89 9.46
N LEU A 27 11.01 9.22 10.39
CA LEU A 27 9.62 8.74 10.33
C LEU A 27 8.59 9.86 10.16
N HIS A 28 8.39 10.30 8.92
CA HIS A 28 7.20 11.08 8.52
C HIS A 28 6.06 10.12 8.15
N GLY A 29 4.86 10.28 8.74
CA GLY A 29 3.73 9.44 8.34
C GLY A 29 2.46 9.57 9.18
N ALA A 30 1.48 8.73 8.87
CA ALA A 30 0.19 8.69 9.55
C ALA A 30 0.04 7.45 10.46
N ARG A 31 -0.80 7.57 11.49
CA ARG A 31 -1.22 6.47 12.38
C ARG A 31 -2.72 6.28 12.32
N CYS A 32 -3.18 5.07 12.58
CA CYS A 32 -4.60 4.79 12.68
C CYS A 32 -5.19 5.48 13.92
N ALA A 33 -6.24 6.29 13.72
CA ALA A 33 -6.91 7.01 14.82
C ALA A 33 -7.68 6.09 15.78
N SER A 34 -7.85 4.80 15.45
CA SER A 34 -8.59 3.82 16.26
C SER A 34 -7.68 2.92 17.09
N CYS A 35 -6.61 2.37 16.50
CA CYS A 35 -5.72 1.43 17.19
C CYS A 35 -4.30 1.97 17.39
N ASN A 36 -4.01 3.21 16.97
CA ASN A 36 -2.69 3.85 17.01
C ASN A 36 -1.57 3.08 16.28
N LYS A 37 -1.89 2.00 15.56
CA LYS A 37 -0.99 1.30 14.65
C LYS A 37 -0.48 2.29 13.60
N ARG A 38 0.83 2.22 13.30
CA ARG A 38 1.45 2.96 12.20
C ARG A 38 0.85 2.54 10.86
N LEU A 39 0.69 3.51 9.95
CA LEU A 39 0.36 3.24 8.55
C LEU A 39 1.57 2.57 7.89
N THR A 40 1.32 1.46 7.19
CA THR A 40 2.31 0.64 6.49
C THR A 40 1.91 0.47 5.03
N ALA A 41 2.84 0.00 4.18
CA ALA A 41 2.54 -0.27 2.78
C ALA A 41 1.35 -1.25 2.60
N GLN A 42 1.16 -2.20 3.52
CA GLN A 42 0.01 -3.13 3.49
C GLN A 42 -1.34 -2.42 3.64
N ASP A 43 -1.40 -1.27 4.33
CA ASP A 43 -2.63 -0.50 4.47
C ASP A 43 -2.97 0.28 3.19
N LEU A 44 -1.97 0.52 2.32
CA LEU A 44 -2.08 1.24 1.05
C LEU A 44 -2.38 0.32 -0.13
N LEU A 45 -1.94 -0.93 -0.05
CA LEU A 45 -2.12 -1.91 -1.10
C LEU A 45 -3.50 -2.57 -1.00
N PRO A 46 -4.16 -2.86 -2.14
CA PRO A 46 -5.38 -3.64 -2.11
C PRO A 46 -5.11 -5.05 -1.57
N ASN A 47 -6.06 -5.61 -0.81
CA ASN A 47 -6.03 -7.01 -0.37
C ASN A 47 -6.32 -7.93 -1.57
N THR A 48 -5.39 -8.00 -2.52
CA THR A 48 -5.43 -8.93 -3.63
C THR A 48 -4.39 -10.02 -3.43
N PRO A 49 -4.68 -11.28 -3.80
CA PRO A 49 -3.73 -12.40 -3.65
C PRO A 49 -2.43 -12.19 -4.44
N ILE A 50 -2.45 -11.29 -5.42
CA ILE A 50 -1.29 -10.85 -6.19
C ILE A 50 -1.24 -9.33 -6.07
N ASP A 51 -0.08 -8.81 -5.68
CA ASP A 51 0.20 -7.39 -5.68
C ASP A 51 -0.06 -6.79 -7.08
N PRO A 52 -0.83 -5.71 -7.21
CA PRO A 52 -1.21 -5.15 -8.51
C PRO A 52 0.00 -4.73 -9.36
N ILE A 53 1.12 -4.34 -8.74
CA ILE A 53 2.35 -4.02 -9.46
C ILE A 53 2.93 -5.31 -10.06
N THR A 54 3.04 -6.36 -9.27
CA THR A 54 3.45 -7.70 -9.69
C THR A 54 2.58 -8.22 -10.84
N ARG A 55 1.25 -8.08 -10.73
CA ARG A 55 0.31 -8.46 -11.81
C ARG A 55 0.57 -7.69 -13.09
N CYS A 56 0.85 -6.39 -12.98
CA CYS A 56 1.18 -5.54 -14.12
C CYS A 56 2.50 -5.98 -14.78
N LEU A 57 3.55 -6.20 -13.99
CA LEU A 57 4.86 -6.63 -14.47
C LEU A 57 4.81 -7.99 -15.17
N VAL A 58 4.15 -8.98 -14.58
CA VAL A 58 3.94 -10.30 -15.21
C VAL A 58 3.19 -10.18 -16.53
N SER A 59 2.17 -9.31 -16.59
CA SER A 59 1.41 -9.07 -17.82
C SER A 59 2.25 -8.41 -18.91
N GLN A 60 3.20 -7.55 -18.56
CA GLN A 60 4.12 -6.94 -19.52
C GLN A 60 5.15 -7.94 -20.06
N MET A 61 5.66 -8.84 -19.22
CA MET A 61 6.60 -9.89 -19.65
C MET A 61 5.96 -10.81 -20.70
N LYS A 62 4.73 -11.29 -20.44
CA LYS A 62 3.98 -12.12 -21.42
C LYS A 62 3.78 -11.45 -22.78
N LYS A 63 3.55 -10.13 -22.79
CA LYS A 63 3.42 -9.36 -24.05
C LYS A 63 4.74 -9.33 -24.84
N LYS A 64 5.87 -9.18 -24.14
CA LYS A 64 7.20 -9.14 -24.76
C LYS A 64 7.58 -10.47 -25.40
N ASP A 65 7.25 -11.59 -24.74
CA ASP A 65 7.50 -12.93 -25.29
C ASP A 65 6.64 -13.23 -26.53
N THR A 66 5.41 -12.73 -26.57
CA THR A 66 4.51 -12.91 -27.73
C THR A 66 4.95 -12.08 -28.94
N SER A 67 5.54 -10.89 -28.72
CA SER A 67 6.04 -10.01 -29.80
C SER A 67 7.36 -10.46 -30.44
N LYS A 68 8.03 -11.49 -29.92
CA LYS A 68 9.32 -11.98 -30.43
C LYS A 68 9.18 -13.22 -31.33
N GLY A 69 7.95 -13.69 -31.55
CA GLY A 69 7.64 -14.92 -32.28
C GLY A 69 6.98 -14.74 -33.64
N THR A 70 7.08 -13.55 -34.26
CA THR A 70 6.64 -13.29 -35.65
C THR A 70 7.80 -12.76 -36.47
#